data_AF-A0A537DMU1-F1
#
_entry.id   AF-A0A537DMU1-F1
#
_cell.length_a   1.000
_cell.length_b   1.000
_cell.length_c   1.000
_cell.angle_alpha   90.00
_cell.angle_beta   90.00
_cell.angle_gamma   90.00
#
_symmetry.space_group_name_H-M   'P 1'
#
loop_
_entity.id
_entity.type
_entity.pdbx_description
1 polymer ?
#
loop_
_entity_poly.entity_id
_entity_poly.type
_entity_poly.pdbx_seq_one_letter_code
_entity_poly.pdbx_strand_id
1 'polypeptide(L)'
;MRENSCSEPRLRKSRLGSFSKVATTKPNSNATSENRVICIYTYDWTDVADVMRIRDELRKLGITSRIPYKSDEDTMIGKYRVRGDTRISKYYE
;
A
#
# COMPACT_ATOMS: atom_id res chain seq x y z
N MET A 1 4.91 -15.04 47.01
CA MET A 1 4.49 -15.22 45.61
C MET A 1 3.90 -13.89 45.14
N ARG A 2 4.65 -13.11 44.37
CA ARG A 2 4.12 -11.94 43.64
C ARG A 2 4.47 -12.21 42.18
N GLU A 3 3.44 -12.49 41.39
CA GLU A 3 3.58 -12.79 39.98
C GLU A 3 4.02 -11.51 39.25
N ASN A 4 5.15 -11.62 38.56
CA ASN A 4 5.63 -10.59 37.66
C ASN A 4 4.65 -10.50 36.49
N SER A 5 3.76 -9.50 36.50
CA SER A 5 2.98 -9.14 35.31
C SER A 5 3.95 -8.53 34.29
N CYS A 6 4.56 -9.39 33.48
CA CYS A 6 5.28 -9.02 32.27
C CYS A 6 4.27 -8.29 31.39
N SER A 7 4.40 -6.97 31.28
CA SER A 7 3.55 -6.15 30.42
C SER A 7 3.92 -6.47 28.98
N GLU A 8 3.00 -7.12 28.26
CA GLU A 8 3.09 -7.29 26.81
C GLU A 8 3.39 -5.92 26.16
N PRO A 9 4.36 -5.86 25.23
CA PRO A 9 4.62 -4.62 24.52
C PRO A 9 3.36 -4.27 23.73
N ARG A 10 2.70 -3.20 24.16
CA ARG A 10 1.52 -2.61 23.54
C ARG A 10 1.87 -2.27 22.09
N LEU A 11 1.63 -3.21 21.18
CA LEU A 11 1.73 -3.02 19.73
C LEU A 11 0.94 -1.75 19.42
N ARG A 12 1.64 -0.65 19.12
CA ARG A 12 1.02 0.55 18.57
C ARG A 12 0.20 0.06 17.37
N LYS A 13 -1.13 0.09 17.47
CA LYS A 13 -2.01 -0.33 16.38
C LYS A 13 -1.61 0.49 15.15
N SER A 14 -0.92 -0.14 14.21
CA SER A 14 -0.58 0.50 12.94
C SER A 14 -1.88 0.76 12.21
N ARG A 15 -2.26 2.03 12.07
CA ARG A 15 -3.44 2.42 11.30
C ARG A 15 -3.21 2.30 9.79
N LEU A 16 -1.95 2.18 9.36
CA LEU A 16 -1.56 2.24 7.95
C LEU A 16 -0.61 1.08 7.64
N GLY A 17 -1.15 -0.10 7.31
CA GLY A 17 -0.39 -1.25 6.81
C GLY A 17 0.82 -1.66 7.65
N SER A 18 1.63 -2.57 7.12
CA SER A 18 2.88 -3.00 7.77
C SER A 18 4.07 -2.15 7.33
N PHE A 19 4.06 -1.64 6.10
CA PHE A 19 5.18 -0.91 5.49
C PHE A 19 4.72 0.11 4.44
N SER A 20 5.47 1.19 4.30
CA SER A 20 5.30 2.17 3.21
C SER A 20 6.65 2.55 2.60
N LYS A 21 6.67 2.79 1.28
CA LYS A 21 7.85 3.27 0.53
C LYS A 21 7.47 4.48 -0.31
N VAL A 22 8.36 5.46 -0.41
CA VAL A 22 8.17 6.64 -1.26
C VAL A 22 9.30 6.74 -2.28
N ALA A 23 8.97 7.03 -3.52
CA ALA A 23 9.95 7.30 -4.56
C ALA A 23 10.70 8.60 -4.23
N THR A 24 12.03 8.49 -4.10
CA THR A 24 12.93 9.64 -3.96
C THR A 24 13.36 10.16 -5.33
N THR A 25 14.08 11.28 -5.36
CA THR A 25 14.38 12.18 -6.50
C THR A 25 15.05 11.57 -7.74
N LYS A 26 15.18 10.25 -7.84
CA LYS A 26 15.76 9.58 -9.01
C LYS A 26 14.86 9.80 -10.25
N PRO A 27 15.36 10.42 -11.33
CA PRO A 27 14.60 10.57 -12.56
C PRO A 27 14.32 9.18 -13.17
N ASN A 28 13.09 8.98 -13.61
CA ASN A 28 12.63 7.76 -14.27
C ASN A 28 12.37 8.07 -15.74
N SER A 29 13.15 7.49 -16.66
CA SER A 29 12.99 7.69 -18.11
C SER A 29 11.65 7.20 -18.67
N ASN A 30 10.96 6.34 -17.94
CA ASN A 30 9.61 5.86 -18.28
C ASN A 30 8.50 6.68 -17.61
N ALA A 31 8.83 7.70 -16.81
CA ALA A 31 7.83 8.54 -16.19
C ALA A 31 7.24 9.51 -17.21
N THR A 32 5.92 9.51 -17.34
CA THR A 32 5.18 10.44 -18.20
C THR A 32 4.86 11.76 -17.50
N SER A 33 5.28 11.93 -16.24
CA SER A 33 5.00 13.09 -15.39
C SER A 33 6.02 13.18 -14.25
N GLU A 34 6.18 14.35 -13.65
CA GLU A 34 7.02 14.57 -12.44
C GLU A 34 6.44 13.98 -11.15
N ASN A 35 5.29 13.30 -11.23
CA ASN A 35 4.63 12.68 -10.09
C ASN A 35 5.52 11.60 -9.45
N ARG A 36 5.63 11.67 -8.12
CA ARG A 36 6.33 10.66 -7.31
C ARG A 36 5.32 9.67 -6.74
N VAL A 37 5.71 8.39 -6.70
CA VAL A 37 4.84 7.30 -6.23
C VAL A 37 5.06 7.06 -4.75
N ILE A 38 3.97 6.92 -4.01
CA ILE A 38 3.95 6.35 -2.66
C ILE A 38 3.33 4.97 -2.78
N CYS A 39 4.04 3.95 -2.28
CA CYS A 39 3.54 2.57 -2.18
C CYS A 39 3.24 2.25 -0.72
N ILE A 40 2.01 1.85 -0.43
CA ILE A 40 1.58 1.41 0.90
C ILE A 40 1.20 -0.06 0.78
N TYR A 41 1.84 -0.89 1.60
CA TYR A 41 1.67 -2.33 1.55
C TYR A 41 0.67 -2.76 2.61
N THR A 42 -0.29 -3.59 2.22
CA THR A 42 -1.15 -4.33 3.14
C THR A 42 -0.62 -5.75 3.28
N TYR A 43 -0.95 -6.41 4.38
CA TYR A 43 -0.45 -7.76 4.65
C TYR A 43 -1.14 -8.80 3.75
N ASP A 44 -2.46 -8.70 3.65
CA ASP A 44 -3.29 -9.56 2.83
C ASP A 44 -4.13 -8.69 1.89
N TRP A 45 -4.08 -8.99 0.59
CA TRP A 45 -4.90 -8.29 -0.38
C TRP A 45 -6.33 -8.83 -0.45
N THR A 46 -6.57 -10.05 0.04
CA THR A 46 -7.90 -10.68 0.08
C THR A 46 -8.73 -10.20 1.27
N ASP A 47 -8.10 -9.60 2.29
CA ASP A 47 -8.79 -8.86 3.34
C ASP A 47 -9.25 -7.49 2.83
N VAL A 48 -10.38 -7.51 2.13
CA VAL A 48 -11.02 -6.31 1.56
C VAL A 48 -11.29 -5.27 2.65
N ALA A 49 -11.64 -5.69 3.86
CA ALA A 49 -11.97 -4.78 4.95
C ALA A 49 -10.73 -3.97 5.38
N ASP A 50 -9.58 -4.61 5.54
CA ASP A 50 -8.34 -3.91 5.87
C ASP A 50 -7.86 -3.00 4.73
N VAL A 51 -7.95 -3.47 3.48
CA VAL A 51 -7.58 -2.68 2.29
C VAL A 51 -8.42 -1.41 2.19
N MET A 52 -9.75 -1.52 2.35
CA MET A 52 -10.64 -0.36 2.30
C MET A 52 -10.44 0.55 3.51
N ARG A 53 -10.21 0.00 4.71
CA ARG A 53 -9.88 0.78 5.90
C ARG A 53 -8.63 1.63 5.68
N ILE A 54 -7.57 1.06 5.12
CA ILE A 54 -6.33 1.80 4.80
C ILE A 54 -6.60 2.87 3.76
N ARG A 55 -7.38 2.57 2.71
CA ARG A 55 -7.77 3.54 1.69
C ARG A 55 -8.53 4.73 2.30
N ASP A 56 -9.49 4.49 3.19
CA ASP A 56 -10.25 5.55 3.86
C ASP A 56 -9.35 6.46 4.71
N GLU A 57 -8.39 5.87 5.41
CA GLU A 57 -7.40 6.64 6.17
C GLU A 57 -6.53 7.52 5.26
N LEU A 58 -6.17 7.04 4.06
CA LEU A 58 -5.45 7.84 3.06
C LEU A 58 -6.29 8.98 2.51
N ARG A 59 -7.60 8.78 2.32
CA ARG A 59 -8.53 9.85 1.94
C ARG A 59 -8.65 10.91 3.03
N LYS A 60 -8.73 10.50 4.30
CA LYS A 60 -8.74 11.43 5.46
C LYS A 60 -7.46 12.26 5.57
N LEU A 61 -6.32 11.71 5.13
CA LEU A 61 -5.04 12.43 5.05
C LEU A 61 -4.98 13.42 3.87
N GLY A 62 -6.01 13.53 3.05
CA GLY A 62 -6.11 14.49 1.96
C GLY A 62 -5.54 14.00 0.63
N ILE A 63 -5.25 12.70 0.48
CA ILE A 63 -4.89 12.14 -0.83
C ILE A 63 -6.16 12.13 -1.69
N THR A 64 -6.16 12.92 -2.78
CA THR A 64 -7.29 13.02 -3.73
C THR A 64 -7.04 12.30 -5.06
N SER A 65 -5.77 12.01 -5.39
CA SER A 65 -5.38 11.22 -6.56
C SER A 65 -5.97 9.81 -6.54
N ARG A 66 -6.11 9.16 -7.71
CA ARG A 66 -6.53 7.75 -7.79
C ARG A 66 -5.54 6.83 -7.07
N ILE A 67 -6.03 5.87 -6.28
CA ILE A 67 -5.22 4.93 -5.50
C ILE A 67 -5.38 3.51 -6.06
N PRO A 68 -4.67 3.16 -7.15
CA PRO A 68 -4.72 1.82 -7.71
C PRO A 68 -4.09 0.82 -6.74
N TYR A 69 -4.75 -0.31 -6.53
CA TYR A 69 -4.22 -1.42 -5.75
C TYR A 69 -3.63 -2.48 -6.69
N LYS A 70 -2.34 -2.81 -6.57
CA LYS A 70 -1.68 -3.89 -7.32
C LYS A 70 -1.19 -4.95 -6.34
N SER A 71 -1.47 -6.22 -6.62
CA SER A 71 -0.99 -7.33 -5.80
C SER A 71 0.49 -7.66 -6.09
N ASP A 72 1.17 -8.25 -5.11
CA ASP A 72 2.52 -8.77 -5.32
C ASP A 72 2.53 -9.93 -6.32
N GLU A 73 1.47 -10.74 -6.37
CA GLU A 73 1.28 -11.79 -7.38
C GLU A 73 1.34 -11.22 -8.81
N ASP A 74 0.64 -10.12 -9.09
CA ASP A 74 0.69 -9.46 -10.41
C ASP A 74 2.08 -8.86 -10.71
N THR A 75 2.84 -8.50 -9.68
CA THR A 75 4.25 -8.08 -9.82
C THR A 75 5.13 -9.26 -10.19
N MET A 76 4.97 -10.40 -9.52
CA MET A 76 5.75 -11.62 -9.77
C MET A 76 5.48 -12.23 -11.14
N ILE A 77 4.22 -12.20 -11.61
CA ILE A 77 3.83 -12.63 -12.96
C ILE A 77 4.29 -11.59 -14.01
N GLY A 78 4.75 -10.42 -13.57
CA GLY A 78 5.31 -9.40 -14.44
C GLY A 78 4.25 -8.62 -15.22
N LYS A 79 3.07 -8.41 -14.64
CA LYS A 79 2.00 -7.61 -15.27
C LYS A 79 2.30 -6.13 -15.16
N TYR A 80 2.52 -5.48 -16.30
CA TYR A 80 2.82 -4.06 -16.38
C TYR A 80 2.21 -3.44 -17.63
N ARG A 81 1.72 -2.20 -17.52
CA ARG A 81 1.15 -1.47 -18.69
C ARG A 81 2.12 -1.35 -19.86
N VAL A 82 3.43 -1.24 -19.59
CA VAL A 82 4.47 -1.17 -20.63
C VAL A 82 4.55 -2.46 -21.47
N ARG A 83 4.04 -3.59 -20.94
CA ARG A 83 3.94 -4.87 -21.65
C ARG A 83 2.59 -5.09 -22.34
N GLY A 84 1.69 -4.11 -22.25
CA GLY A 84 0.33 -4.21 -22.81
C GLY A 84 -0.73 -4.72 -21.83
N ASP A 85 -0.37 -5.04 -20.58
CA ASP A 85 -1.34 -5.50 -19.59
C ASP A 85 -2.34 -4.38 -19.21
N THR A 86 -3.62 -4.72 -19.24
CA THR A 86 -4.72 -3.83 -18.85
C THR A 86 -5.43 -4.35 -17.61
N ARG A 87 -6.17 -3.47 -16.92
CA ARG A 87 -6.94 -3.82 -15.71
C ARG A 87 -6.15 -4.53 -14.61
N ILE A 88 -4.90 -4.09 -14.39
CA ILE A 88 -3.97 -4.67 -13.40
C ILE A 88 -4.44 -4.44 -11.96
N SER A 89 -5.23 -3.39 -11.71
CA SER A 89 -5.65 -3.11 -10.34
C SER A 89 -6.70 -4.11 -9.86
N LYS A 90 -6.56 -4.61 -8.63
CA LYS A 90 -7.52 -5.53 -8.01
C LYS A 90 -8.72 -4.78 -7.43
N TYR A 91 -8.50 -3.59 -6.89
CA TYR A 91 -9.55 -2.74 -6.31
C TYR A 91 -9.60 -1.40 -7.03
N TYR A 92 -10.72 -1.17 -7.72
CA TYR A 92 -11.03 0.10 -8.34
C TYR A 92 -11.72 1.05 -7.35
N GLU A 93 -11.88 2.29 -7.79
CA GLU A 93 -12.63 3.35 -7.12
C GLU A 93 -13.88 3.64 -7.94
#